data_AF-T1D1A6-F1
#
_entry.id   AF-T1D1A6-F1
#
_cell.length_a   1.000
_cell.length_b   1.000
_cell.length_c   1.000
_cell.angle_alpha   90.00
_cell.angle_beta   90.00
_cell.angle_gamma   90.00
#
_symmetry.space_group_name_H-M   'P 1'
#
loop_
_entity.id
_entity.type
_entity.pdbx_description
1 polymer ?
#
loop_
_entity_poly.entity_id
_entity_poly.type
_entity_poly.pdbx_seq_one_letter_code
_entity_poly.pdbx_strand_id
1 'polypeptide(L)'
;LLFHLGISISGTVGLPILGILESNFSVYSYYLVIIVAIAVINDGILALLSFGSAASRTIFRMGVDRSFPAFFAKKFKDQPIAGNVTISIVLLIVPLVMISRLPNETTFIILGTIASLGGLFIHITAGFSLIRIGLRRGKRLLLRGAKGLGSRIKDYKEVILAVSASLITSIELIYAAYSTVLIYSTFFLIWIVLGYIIVDIKDVVTKAPYTTKPGKEDRIIAERIKDLTSLKVRQGLPDVVIGLDDTLQQAVEKCVNLDSRGSSGCR
;
A
#
# COMPACT_ATOMS: atom_id res chain seq x y z
N LEU A 1 -37.73 5.69 7.95
CA LEU A 1 -37.91 5.68 6.48
C LEU A 1 -37.34 4.42 5.80
N LEU A 2 -36.27 3.79 6.33
CA LEU A 2 -35.70 2.53 5.82
C LEU A 2 -36.51 1.25 6.12
N PHE A 3 -37.55 1.29 6.96
CA PHE A 3 -38.33 0.12 7.37
C PHE A 3 -39.77 0.08 6.83
N HIS A 4 -40.18 1.09 6.06
CA HIS A 4 -41.53 1.11 5.45
C HIS A 4 -41.58 0.41 4.08
N LEU A 5 -40.42 0.11 3.49
CA LEU A 5 -40.29 -0.81 2.37
C LEU A 5 -40.13 -2.20 2.95
N GLY A 6 -41.20 -2.99 2.91
CA GLY A 6 -41.26 -4.36 3.41
C GLY A 6 -40.21 -5.26 2.78
N ILE A 7 -39.01 -5.25 3.35
CA ILE A 7 -38.06 -6.34 3.20
C ILE A 7 -38.57 -7.42 4.16
N SER A 8 -39.43 -8.29 3.63
CA SER A 8 -39.75 -9.56 4.29
C SER A 8 -38.45 -10.34 4.42
N ILE A 9 -37.90 -10.39 5.64
CA ILE A 9 -36.76 -11.25 6.02
C ILE A 9 -37.29 -12.69 6.15
N SER A 10 -37.96 -13.18 5.13
CA SER A 10 -38.48 -14.54 5.03
C SER A 10 -38.52 -14.90 3.56
N GLY A 11 -37.36 -15.35 3.07
CA GLY A 11 -37.13 -15.61 1.66
C GLY A 11 -35.64 -15.69 1.40
N THR A 12 -35.06 -16.89 1.59
CA THR A 12 -33.73 -17.30 1.09
C THR A 12 -32.63 -16.24 1.22
N VAL A 13 -32.10 -16.07 2.43
CA VAL A 13 -31.10 -15.05 2.74
C VAL A 13 -29.76 -15.38 2.06
N GLY A 14 -29.37 -14.58 1.06
CA GLY A 14 -28.13 -14.70 0.27
C GLY A 14 -26.83 -14.35 1.00
N LEU A 15 -26.83 -14.25 2.33
CA LEU A 15 -25.66 -13.93 3.14
C LEU A 15 -25.42 -15.04 4.18
N PRO A 16 -24.35 -15.85 4.04
CA PRO A 16 -24.10 -17.04 4.87
C PRO A 16 -24.07 -16.77 6.38
N ILE A 17 -23.61 -15.58 6.78
CA ILE A 17 -23.49 -15.18 8.18
C ILE A 17 -24.87 -15.01 8.83
N LEU A 18 -25.85 -14.45 8.12
CA LEU A 18 -27.20 -14.30 8.64
C LEU A 18 -27.88 -15.66 8.83
N GLY A 19 -27.64 -16.61 7.92
CA GLY A 19 -28.13 -17.99 8.06
C GLY A 19 -27.57 -18.70 9.30
N ILE A 20 -26.29 -18.48 9.62
CA ILE A 20 -25.65 -19.06 10.82
C ILE A 20 -26.19 -18.42 12.11
N LEU A 21 -26.46 -17.11 12.09
CA LEU A 21 -27.04 -16.40 13.24
C LEU A 21 -28.48 -16.83 13.51
N GLU A 22 -29.27 -17.00 12.45
CA GLU A 22 -30.66 -17.45 12.54
C GLU A 22 -30.75 -18.90 13.03
N SER A 23 -29.85 -19.78 12.58
CA SER A 23 -29.85 -21.20 12.97
C SER A 23 -29.41 -21.44 14.42
N ASN A 24 -28.52 -20.60 14.97
CA ASN A 24 -27.92 -20.83 16.30
C ASN A 24 -28.51 -19.96 17.43
N PHE A 25 -29.17 -18.83 17.12
CA PHE A 25 -29.61 -17.86 18.14
C PHE A 25 -31.07 -17.42 17.98
N SER A 26 -32.01 -18.34 17.74
CA SER A 26 -33.39 -18.04 17.30
C SER A 26 -34.13 -16.94 18.09
N VAL A 27 -33.95 -16.84 19.41
CA VAL A 27 -34.65 -15.85 20.27
C VAL A 27 -33.98 -14.47 20.28
N TYR A 28 -32.64 -14.42 20.14
CA TYR A 28 -31.86 -13.16 20.18
C TYR A 28 -31.32 -12.73 18.80
N SER A 29 -31.65 -13.50 17.75
CA SER A 29 -31.14 -13.33 16.39
C SER A 29 -31.34 -11.91 15.88
N TYR A 30 -32.52 -11.31 16.10
CA TYR A 30 -32.81 -9.94 15.65
C TYR A 30 -31.84 -8.89 16.23
N TYR A 31 -31.59 -8.93 17.55
CA TYR A 31 -30.67 -7.98 18.19
C TYR A 31 -29.21 -8.23 17.79
N LEU A 32 -28.82 -9.50 17.67
CA LEU A 32 -27.47 -9.86 17.22
C LEU A 32 -27.21 -9.44 15.78
N VAL A 33 -28.20 -9.59 14.88
CA VAL A 33 -28.09 -9.13 13.48
C VAL A 33 -27.87 -7.62 13.43
N ILE A 34 -28.57 -6.84 14.26
CA ILE A 34 -28.37 -5.38 14.33
C ILE A 34 -26.97 -5.04 14.82
N ILE A 35 -26.51 -5.67 15.91
CA ILE A 35 -25.16 -5.44 16.47
C ILE A 35 -24.08 -5.79 15.45
N VAL A 36 -24.20 -6.94 14.80
CA VAL A 36 -23.26 -7.39 13.76
C VAL A 36 -23.29 -6.45 12.55
N ALA A 37 -24.47 -6.00 12.11
CA ALA A 37 -24.58 -5.05 11.01
C ALA A 37 -23.87 -3.72 11.32
N ILE A 38 -24.05 -3.18 12.54
CA ILE A 38 -23.36 -1.97 12.98
C ILE A 38 -21.84 -2.20 13.02
N ALA A 39 -21.39 -3.34 13.54
CA ALA A 39 -19.97 -3.68 13.60
C ALA A 39 -19.34 -3.77 12.21
N VAL A 40 -20.01 -4.45 11.26
CA VAL A 40 -19.54 -4.60 9.87
C VAL A 40 -19.49 -3.25 9.15
N ILE A 41 -20.50 -2.40 9.33
CA ILE A 41 -20.50 -1.05 8.73
C ILE A 41 -19.35 -0.21 9.29
N ASN A 42 -19.13 -0.26 10.62
CA ASN A 42 -18.06 0.49 11.25
C ASN A 42 -16.67 0.03 10.77
N ASP A 43 -16.44 -1.29 10.71
CA ASP A 43 -15.19 -1.85 10.21
C ASP A 43 -14.97 -1.53 8.73
N GLY A 44 -16.03 -1.57 7.92
CA GLY A 44 -15.99 -1.14 6.52
C GLY A 44 -15.60 0.33 6.35
N ILE A 45 -16.12 1.24 7.17
CA ILE A 45 -15.75 2.67 7.16
C ILE A 45 -14.29 2.84 7.57
N LEU A 46 -13.85 2.16 8.64
CA LEU A 46 -12.46 2.20 9.11
C LEU A 46 -11.49 1.68 8.03
N ALA A 47 -11.82 0.56 7.39
CA ALA A 47 -11.06 0.01 6.27
C ALA A 47 -10.97 1.01 5.11
N LEU A 48 -12.09 1.61 4.71
CA LEU A 48 -12.15 2.61 3.63
C LEU A 48 -11.25 3.81 3.92
N LEU A 49 -11.29 4.35 5.14
CA LEU A 49 -10.47 5.49 5.55
C LEU A 49 -8.98 5.12 5.60
N SER A 50 -8.65 3.93 6.12
CA SER A 50 -7.27 3.44 6.21
C SER A 50 -6.66 3.23 4.82
N PHE A 51 -7.32 2.46 3.96
CA PHE A 51 -6.85 2.20 2.60
C PHE A 51 -6.88 3.46 1.72
N GLY A 52 -7.89 4.32 1.87
CA GLY A 52 -7.97 5.59 1.15
C GLY A 52 -6.81 6.54 1.50
N SER A 53 -6.45 6.63 2.79
CA SER A 53 -5.30 7.42 3.25
C SER A 53 -3.98 6.86 2.71
N ALA A 54 -3.80 5.54 2.76
CA ALA A 54 -2.61 4.87 2.24
C ALA A 54 -2.45 5.06 0.71
N ALA A 55 -3.54 4.92 -0.04
CA ALA A 55 -3.57 5.12 -1.49
C ALA A 55 -3.22 6.57 -1.86
N SER A 56 -3.77 7.55 -1.14
CA SER A 56 -3.48 8.96 -1.36
C SER A 56 -1.99 9.30 -1.15
N ARG A 57 -1.37 8.78 -0.09
CA ARG A 57 0.08 8.94 0.16
C ARG A 57 0.92 8.30 -0.94
N THR A 58 0.46 7.18 -1.48
CA THR A 58 1.14 6.48 -2.58
C THR A 58 1.11 7.30 -3.86
N ILE A 59 -0.07 7.82 -4.24
CA ILE A 59 -0.22 8.71 -5.42
C ILE A 59 0.63 9.98 -5.25
N PHE A 60 0.65 10.56 -4.05
CA PHE A 60 1.49 11.72 -3.76
C PHE A 60 2.97 11.42 -3.96
N ARG A 61 3.48 10.32 -3.40
CA ARG A 61 4.88 9.88 -3.59
C ARG A 61 5.19 9.64 -5.07
N MET A 62 4.28 9.00 -5.81
CA MET A 62 4.42 8.81 -7.25
C MET A 62 4.43 10.13 -8.03
N GLY A 63 3.70 11.15 -7.58
CA GLY A 63 3.73 12.50 -8.16
C GLY A 63 5.06 13.20 -7.91
N VAL A 64 5.64 13.05 -6.72
CA VAL A 64 6.98 13.59 -6.38
C VAL A 64 8.07 12.92 -7.22
N ASP A 65 7.99 11.59 -7.37
CA ASP A 65 8.96 10.81 -8.16
C ASP A 65 8.79 10.99 -9.68
N ARG A 66 7.87 11.87 -10.12
CA ARG A 66 7.48 12.10 -11.53
C ARG A 66 7.01 10.83 -12.26
N SER A 67 6.55 9.82 -11.52
CA SER A 67 5.84 8.66 -12.09
C SER A 67 4.40 9.01 -12.47
N PHE A 68 3.83 10.00 -11.80
CA PHE A 68 2.51 10.56 -12.05
C PHE A 68 2.63 12.06 -12.37
N PRO A 69 1.57 12.69 -12.93
CA PRO A 69 1.55 14.12 -13.18
C PRO A 69 1.91 14.94 -11.93
N ALA A 70 2.73 15.98 -12.09
CA ALA A 70 3.25 16.80 -10.99
C ALA A 70 2.15 17.45 -10.12
N PHE A 71 0.93 17.58 -10.63
CA PHE A 71 -0.24 18.01 -9.86
C PHE A 71 -0.46 17.18 -8.59
N PHE A 72 -0.17 15.87 -8.64
CA PHE A 72 -0.32 14.97 -7.49
C PHE A 72 0.73 15.19 -6.40
N ALA A 73 1.84 15.89 -6.69
CA ALA A 73 2.87 16.25 -5.72
C ALA A 73 2.48 17.47 -4.85
N LYS A 74 1.31 18.08 -5.06
CA LYS A 74 0.87 19.25 -4.30
C LYS A 74 0.46 18.84 -2.88
N LYS A 75 1.15 19.40 -1.87
CA LYS A 75 0.81 19.27 -0.45
C LYS A 75 0.29 20.58 0.15
N PHE A 76 -0.53 20.47 1.18
CA PHE A 76 -0.96 21.58 2.02
C PHE A 76 -1.01 21.11 3.47
N LYS A 77 -0.39 21.88 4.38
CA LYS A 77 -0.24 21.49 5.80
C LYS A 77 0.26 20.05 5.97
N ASP A 78 1.28 19.68 5.18
CA ASP A 78 1.90 18.35 5.12
C ASP A 78 0.96 17.17 4.77
N GLN A 79 -0.23 17.47 4.24
CA GLN A 79 -1.17 16.47 3.74
C GLN A 79 -1.26 16.51 2.20
N PRO A 80 -1.36 15.34 1.54
CA PRO A 80 -1.52 15.24 0.09
C PRO A 80 -2.97 15.55 -0.31
N ILE A 81 -3.31 16.83 -0.49
CA ILE A 81 -4.68 17.24 -0.86
C ILE A 81 -5.10 16.64 -2.20
N ALA A 82 -4.25 16.75 -3.22
CA ALA A 82 -4.59 16.27 -4.56
C ALA A 82 -4.83 14.74 -4.57
N GLY A 83 -4.01 13.98 -3.83
CA GLY A 83 -4.20 12.54 -3.63
C GLY A 83 -5.50 12.22 -2.90
N ASN A 84 -5.79 12.93 -1.80
CA ASN A 84 -7.00 12.69 -0.99
C ASN A 84 -8.27 12.93 -1.81
N VAL A 85 -8.35 14.07 -2.51
CA VAL A 85 -9.52 14.42 -3.33
C VAL A 85 -9.72 13.39 -4.43
N THR A 86 -8.65 13.00 -5.13
CA THR A 86 -8.74 12.05 -6.23
C THR A 86 -9.21 10.68 -5.76
N ILE A 87 -8.62 10.16 -4.68
CA ILE A 87 -9.03 8.86 -4.11
C ILE A 87 -10.47 8.91 -3.60
N SER A 88 -10.88 9.97 -2.91
CA SER A 88 -12.27 10.12 -2.46
C SER A 88 -13.26 10.15 -3.63
N ILE A 89 -12.92 10.84 -4.72
CA ILE A 89 -13.73 10.86 -5.95
C ILE A 89 -13.84 9.45 -6.54
N VAL A 90 -12.73 8.72 -6.66
CA VAL A 90 -12.72 7.35 -7.20
C VAL A 90 -13.55 6.40 -6.33
N LEU A 91 -13.36 6.45 -5.00
CA LEU A 91 -14.08 5.61 -4.04
C LEU A 91 -15.58 5.89 -3.99
N LEU A 92 -16.02 7.09 -4.39
CA LEU A 92 -17.44 7.45 -4.46
C LEU A 92 -18.03 7.13 -5.84
N ILE A 93 -17.38 7.57 -6.92
CA ILE A 93 -17.93 7.47 -8.27
C ILE A 93 -17.96 6.03 -8.75
N VAL A 94 -16.91 5.24 -8.51
CA VAL A 94 -16.84 3.87 -9.04
C VAL A 94 -17.98 3.00 -8.50
N PRO A 95 -18.22 2.91 -7.19
CA PRO A 95 -19.37 2.15 -6.67
C PRO A 95 -20.72 2.74 -7.12
N LEU A 96 -20.86 4.07 -7.15
CA LEU A 96 -22.10 4.72 -7.56
C LEU A 96 -22.49 4.40 -9.00
N VAL A 97 -21.52 4.47 -9.92
CA VAL A 97 -21.73 4.13 -11.34
C VAL A 97 -22.08 2.66 -11.49
N MET A 98 -21.40 1.76 -10.76
CA MET A 98 -21.70 0.32 -10.85
C MET A 98 -23.09 -0.01 -10.30
N ILE A 99 -23.47 0.52 -9.14
CA ILE A 99 -24.80 0.33 -8.55
C ILE A 99 -25.91 0.85 -9.47
N SER A 100 -25.64 1.90 -10.26
CA SER A 100 -26.63 2.40 -11.23
C SER A 100 -26.89 1.45 -12.41
N ARG A 101 -26.00 0.48 -12.66
CA ARG A 101 -26.05 -0.42 -13.83
C ARG A 101 -26.20 -1.89 -13.47
N LEU A 102 -25.85 -2.29 -12.26
CA LEU A 102 -25.81 -3.66 -11.79
C LEU A 102 -26.51 -3.79 -10.44
N PRO A 103 -27.06 -4.97 -10.11
CA PRO A 103 -27.58 -5.24 -8.76
C PRO A 103 -26.50 -5.00 -7.69
N ASN A 104 -26.94 -4.57 -6.51
CA ASN A 104 -26.05 -4.26 -5.38
C ASN A 104 -25.15 -5.45 -5.02
N GLU A 105 -25.72 -6.66 -5.00
CA GLU A 105 -25.00 -7.90 -4.69
C GLU A 105 -23.89 -8.19 -5.70
N THR A 106 -24.21 -8.09 -6.99
CA THR A 106 -23.24 -8.31 -8.06
C THR A 106 -22.12 -7.26 -8.03
N THR A 107 -22.46 -6.00 -7.78
CA THR A 107 -21.47 -4.92 -7.64
C THR A 107 -20.53 -5.18 -6.46
N PHE A 108 -21.07 -5.61 -5.33
CA PHE A 108 -20.28 -5.98 -4.15
C PHE A 108 -19.32 -7.14 -4.44
N ILE A 109 -19.80 -8.20 -5.11
CA ILE A 109 -18.96 -9.34 -5.50
C ILE A 109 -17.84 -8.91 -6.45
N ILE A 110 -18.15 -8.10 -7.47
CA ILE A 110 -17.14 -7.66 -8.45
C ILE A 110 -16.07 -6.78 -7.78
N LEU A 111 -16.47 -5.74 -7.06
CA LEU A 111 -15.53 -4.83 -6.41
C LEU A 111 -14.73 -5.55 -5.31
N GLY A 112 -15.38 -6.42 -4.53
CA GLY A 112 -14.73 -7.21 -3.48
C GLY A 112 -13.70 -8.20 -4.04
N THR A 113 -14.03 -8.90 -5.14
CA THR A 113 -13.10 -9.83 -5.79
C THR A 113 -11.89 -9.10 -6.39
N ILE A 114 -12.10 -8.00 -7.11
CA ILE A 114 -10.99 -7.20 -7.67
C ILE A 114 -10.12 -6.61 -6.55
N ALA A 115 -10.73 -6.08 -5.48
CA ALA A 115 -10.00 -5.57 -4.33
C ALA A 115 -9.18 -6.65 -3.62
N SER A 116 -9.73 -7.86 -3.48
CA SER A 116 -9.03 -9.02 -2.91
C SER A 116 -7.82 -9.44 -3.76
N LEU A 117 -8.00 -9.59 -5.07
CA LEU A 117 -6.91 -9.90 -6.00
C LEU A 117 -5.81 -8.82 -5.99
N GLY A 118 -6.22 -7.54 -6.00
CA GLY A 118 -5.32 -6.40 -5.86
C GLY A 118 -4.54 -6.40 -4.55
N GLY A 119 -5.21 -6.67 -3.44
CA GLY A 119 -4.59 -6.78 -2.12
C GLY A 119 -3.55 -7.89 -2.06
N LEU A 120 -3.91 -9.09 -2.53
CA LEU A 120 -3.00 -10.25 -2.60
C LEU A 120 -1.76 -9.93 -3.44
N PHE A 121 -1.92 -9.27 -4.59
CA PHE A 121 -0.80 -8.85 -5.43
C PHE A 121 0.14 -7.84 -4.74
N ILE A 122 -0.43 -6.86 -4.04
CA ILE A 122 0.36 -5.88 -3.27
C ILE A 122 1.15 -6.61 -2.16
N HIS A 123 0.53 -7.56 -1.46
CA HIS A 123 1.19 -8.34 -0.41
C HIS A 123 2.35 -9.18 -0.96
N ILE A 124 2.17 -9.84 -2.10
CA ILE A 124 3.25 -10.59 -2.77
C ILE A 124 4.40 -9.66 -3.16
N THR A 125 4.08 -8.50 -3.76
CA THR A 125 5.08 -7.52 -4.19
C THR A 125 5.86 -6.96 -2.99
N ALA A 126 5.17 -6.64 -1.90
CA ALA A 126 5.78 -6.20 -0.65
C ALA A 126 6.64 -7.32 -0.02
N GLY A 127 6.17 -8.57 -0.05
CA GLY A 127 6.90 -9.75 0.41
C GLY A 127 8.23 -9.92 -0.33
N PHE A 128 8.21 -9.88 -1.67
CA PHE A 128 9.43 -9.94 -2.47
C PHE A 128 10.39 -8.77 -2.21
N SER A 129 9.85 -7.56 -1.99
CA SER A 129 10.67 -6.39 -1.62
C SER A 129 11.38 -6.59 -0.28
N LEU A 130 10.65 -7.09 0.74
CA LEU A 130 11.21 -7.42 2.05
C LEU A 130 12.26 -8.53 1.97
N ILE A 131 12.02 -9.58 1.19
CA ILE A 131 13.01 -10.65 0.93
C ILE A 131 14.28 -10.05 0.33
N ARG A 132 14.16 -9.20 -0.70
CA ARG A 132 15.31 -8.56 -1.35
C ARG A 132 16.10 -7.67 -0.38
N ILE A 133 15.42 -6.87 0.43
CA ILE A 133 16.04 -5.99 1.42
C ILE A 133 16.71 -6.80 2.52
N GLY A 134 16.01 -7.81 3.05
CA GLY A 134 16.52 -8.70 4.10
C GLY A 134 17.75 -9.49 3.64
N LEU A 135 17.76 -10.00 2.40
CA LEU A 135 18.93 -10.67 1.82
C LEU A 135 20.12 -9.73 1.65
N ARG A 136 19.89 -8.50 1.16
CA ARG A 136 20.96 -7.49 1.04
C ARG A 136 21.55 -7.10 2.39
N ARG A 137 20.69 -6.92 3.39
CA ARG A 137 21.08 -6.60 4.77
C ARG A 137 21.87 -7.75 5.40
N GLY A 138 21.38 -8.98 5.24
CA GLY A 138 22.06 -10.20 5.69
C GLY A 138 23.43 -10.36 5.06
N LYS A 139 23.54 -10.19 3.73
CA LYS A 139 24.84 -10.25 3.01
C LYS A 139 25.83 -9.20 3.53
N ARG A 140 25.38 -7.96 3.78
CA ARG A 140 26.24 -6.89 4.32
C ARG A 140 26.74 -7.18 5.73
N LEU A 141 25.91 -7.80 6.58
CA LEU A 141 26.27 -8.18 7.94
C LEU A 141 27.21 -9.39 7.96
N LEU A 142 27.02 -10.36 7.07
CA LEU A 142 27.93 -11.50 6.88
C LEU A 142 29.32 -11.04 6.43
N LEU A 143 29.40 -10.08 5.51
CA LEU A 143 30.66 -9.50 5.03
C LEU A 143 31.40 -8.68 6.10
N ARG A 144 30.72 -8.19 7.14
CA ARG A 144 31.32 -7.49 8.29
C ARG A 144 31.82 -8.44 9.39
N GLY A 145 31.85 -9.75 9.12
CA GLY A 145 32.58 -10.80 9.83
C GLY A 145 32.97 -10.55 11.29
N ALA A 146 32.17 -11.05 12.23
CA ALA A 146 32.57 -11.57 13.55
C ALA A 146 31.33 -11.86 14.42
N LYS A 147 30.35 -12.62 13.91
CA LYS A 147 29.21 -13.02 14.72
C LYS A 147 28.95 -14.52 14.61
N GLY A 148 28.81 -15.15 15.78
CA GLY A 148 28.52 -16.57 15.93
C GLY A 148 27.20 -16.99 15.30
N LEU A 149 27.06 -18.30 15.07
CA LEU A 149 25.97 -18.94 14.32
C LEU A 149 24.56 -18.50 14.79
N GLY A 150 24.38 -18.28 16.10
CA GLY A 150 23.11 -17.82 16.68
C GLY A 150 22.67 -16.41 16.26
N SER A 151 23.61 -15.48 16.02
CA SER A 151 23.26 -14.15 15.51
C SER A 151 22.86 -14.20 14.03
N ARG A 152 23.42 -15.13 13.25
CA ARG A 152 23.03 -15.31 11.84
C ARG A 152 21.57 -15.71 11.74
N ILE A 153 21.12 -16.69 12.54
CA ILE A 153 19.72 -17.14 12.51
C ILE A 153 18.77 -16.00 12.88
N LYS A 154 19.11 -15.16 13.87
CA LYS A 154 18.31 -13.99 14.25
C LYS A 154 18.19 -12.96 13.12
N ASP A 155 19.26 -12.76 12.36
CA ASP A 155 19.29 -11.81 11.23
C ASP A 155 18.46 -12.31 10.01
N TYR A 156 18.21 -13.62 9.90
CA TYR A 156 17.41 -14.21 8.81
C TYR A 156 15.95 -14.48 9.18
N LYS A 157 15.51 -14.30 10.43
CA LYS A 157 14.10 -14.50 10.83
C LYS A 157 13.12 -13.66 10.01
N GLU A 158 13.47 -12.40 9.75
CA GLU A 158 12.69 -11.49 8.92
C GLU A 158 12.55 -12.03 7.48
N VAL A 159 13.61 -12.62 6.93
CA VAL A 159 13.60 -13.20 5.57
C VAL A 159 12.76 -14.47 5.55
N ILE A 160 12.92 -15.37 6.51
CA ILE A 160 12.14 -16.62 6.58
C ILE A 160 10.65 -16.30 6.68
N LEU A 161 10.27 -15.34 7.51
CA LEU A 161 8.88 -14.91 7.66
C LEU A 161 8.35 -14.24 6.38
N ALA A 162 9.15 -13.41 5.72
CA ALA A 162 8.76 -12.80 4.45
C ALA A 162 8.62 -13.84 3.32
N VAL A 163 9.49 -14.85 3.27
CA VAL A 163 9.42 -15.96 2.31
C VAL A 163 8.17 -16.80 2.55
N SER A 164 7.90 -17.22 3.80
CA SER A 164 6.71 -18.02 4.10
C SER A 164 5.42 -17.26 3.82
N ALA A 165 5.32 -15.99 4.24
CA ALA A 165 4.18 -15.15 3.95
C ALA A 165 3.98 -14.98 2.43
N SER A 166 5.04 -14.63 1.69
CA SER A 166 4.95 -14.46 0.23
C SER A 166 4.57 -15.75 -0.50
N LEU A 167 4.99 -16.92 -0.02
CA LEU A 167 4.61 -18.22 -0.60
C LEU A 167 3.12 -18.50 -0.39
N ILE A 168 2.62 -18.34 0.84
CA ILE A 168 1.20 -18.54 1.16
C ILE A 168 0.34 -17.60 0.31
N THR A 169 0.66 -16.31 0.29
CA THR A 169 -0.10 -15.33 -0.50
C THR A 169 -0.02 -15.60 -2.01
N SER A 170 1.10 -16.14 -2.50
CA SER A 170 1.22 -16.52 -3.93
C SER A 170 0.31 -17.70 -4.28
N ILE A 171 0.23 -18.71 -3.41
CA ILE A 171 -0.68 -19.84 -3.59
C ILE A 171 -2.13 -19.37 -3.53
N GLU A 172 -2.47 -18.51 -2.56
CA GLU A 172 -3.80 -17.91 -2.44
C GLU A 172 -4.18 -17.09 -3.67
N LEU A 173 -3.26 -16.30 -4.23
CA LEU A 173 -3.52 -15.53 -5.45
C LEU A 173 -3.80 -16.45 -6.65
N ILE A 174 -3.02 -17.53 -6.82
CA ILE A 174 -3.23 -18.48 -7.91
C ILE A 174 -4.59 -19.16 -7.77
N TYR A 175 -4.92 -19.62 -6.56
CA TYR A 175 -6.21 -20.25 -6.28
C TYR A 175 -7.37 -19.27 -6.48
N ALA A 176 -7.26 -18.05 -5.98
CA ALA A 176 -8.27 -17.01 -6.14
C ALA A 176 -8.46 -16.65 -7.63
N ALA A 177 -7.38 -16.48 -8.38
CA ALA A 177 -7.43 -16.17 -9.81
C ALA A 177 -8.05 -17.31 -10.63
N TYR A 178 -7.80 -18.57 -10.25
CA TYR A 178 -8.40 -19.75 -10.90
C TYR A 178 -9.87 -19.94 -10.56
N SER A 179 -10.26 -19.71 -9.28
CA SER A 179 -11.63 -19.89 -8.81
C SER A 179 -12.57 -18.74 -9.19
N THR A 180 -12.03 -17.58 -9.58
CA THR A 180 -12.83 -16.39 -9.91
C THR A 180 -13.30 -16.43 -11.36
N VAL A 181 -14.43 -15.77 -11.65
CA VAL A 181 -14.93 -15.59 -13.03
C VAL A 181 -13.85 -14.96 -13.92
N LEU A 182 -13.66 -15.54 -15.12
CA LEU A 182 -12.61 -15.18 -16.07
C LEU A 182 -12.57 -13.67 -16.37
N ILE A 183 -13.73 -13.03 -16.49
CA ILE A 183 -13.86 -11.59 -16.78
C ILE A 183 -13.18 -10.74 -15.69
N TYR A 184 -13.37 -11.08 -14.41
CA TYR A 184 -12.82 -10.30 -13.30
C TYR A 184 -11.30 -10.48 -13.20
N SER A 185 -10.82 -11.72 -13.39
CA SER A 185 -9.39 -12.03 -13.45
C SER A 185 -8.71 -11.31 -14.63
N THR A 186 -9.36 -11.28 -15.79
CA THR A 186 -8.86 -10.56 -16.98
C THR A 186 -8.75 -9.06 -16.72
N PHE A 187 -9.78 -8.45 -16.12
CA PHE A 187 -9.74 -7.03 -15.76
C PHE A 187 -8.60 -6.71 -14.79
N PHE A 188 -8.41 -7.55 -13.78
CA PHE A 188 -7.31 -7.45 -12.83
C PHE A 188 -5.93 -7.57 -13.52
N LEU A 189 -5.74 -8.51 -14.44
CA LEU A 189 -4.49 -8.67 -15.19
C LEU A 189 -4.21 -7.46 -16.09
N ILE A 190 -5.23 -6.95 -16.80
CA ILE A 190 -5.12 -5.72 -17.61
C ILE A 190 -4.67 -4.56 -16.73
N TRP A 191 -5.22 -4.44 -15.52
CA TRP A 191 -4.85 -3.39 -14.58
C TRP A 191 -3.37 -3.46 -14.16
N ILE A 192 -2.86 -4.67 -13.88
CA ILE A 192 -1.43 -4.87 -13.55
C ILE A 192 -0.55 -4.51 -14.75
N VAL A 193 -0.92 -4.99 -15.95
CA VAL A 193 -0.17 -4.72 -17.18
C VAL A 193 -0.11 -3.21 -17.45
N LEU A 194 -1.22 -2.51 -17.28
CA LEU A 194 -1.27 -1.05 -17.43
C LEU A 194 -0.30 -0.36 -16.44
N GLY A 195 -0.28 -0.80 -15.18
CA GLY A 195 0.68 -0.30 -14.19
C GLY A 195 2.13 -0.53 -14.59
N TYR A 196 2.45 -1.71 -15.14
CA TYR A 196 3.79 -2.01 -15.65
C TYR A 196 4.17 -1.12 -16.84
N ILE A 197 3.27 -0.93 -17.80
CA ILE A 197 3.48 -0.07 -18.97
C ILE A 197 3.80 1.37 -18.54
N ILE A 198 3.08 1.93 -17.56
CA ILE A 198 3.35 3.29 -17.06
C ILE A 198 4.78 3.39 -16.49
N VAL A 199 5.21 2.40 -15.72
CA VAL A 199 6.56 2.37 -15.14
C VAL A 199 7.63 2.21 -16.23
N ASP A 200 7.38 1.38 -17.24
CA ASP A 200 8.31 1.16 -18.34
C ASP A 200 8.46 2.40 -19.24
N ILE A 201 7.35 3.03 -19.61
CA ILE A 201 7.36 4.32 -20.34
C ILE A 201 8.13 5.37 -19.55
N LYS A 202 7.92 5.44 -18.23
CA LYS A 202 8.70 6.35 -17.38
C LYS A 202 10.19 6.05 -17.47
N ASP A 203 10.61 4.79 -17.37
CA ASP A 203 12.04 4.42 -17.44
C ASP A 203 12.64 4.80 -18.80
N VAL A 204 11.92 4.59 -19.90
CA VAL A 204 12.35 5.01 -21.24
C VAL A 204 12.44 6.53 -21.38
N VAL A 205 11.45 7.28 -20.91
CA VAL A 205 11.42 8.75 -21.02
C VAL A 205 12.44 9.41 -20.09
N THR A 206 12.66 8.85 -18.90
CA THR A 206 13.63 9.38 -17.93
C THR A 206 15.07 8.98 -18.26
N LYS A 207 15.28 7.93 -19.06
CA LYS A 207 16.56 7.64 -19.74
C LYS A 207 16.80 8.59 -20.92
N ALA A 208 16.81 9.90 -20.67
CA ALA A 208 17.45 10.85 -21.57
C ALA A 208 18.99 10.65 -21.50
N PRO A 209 19.72 10.78 -22.63
CA PRO A 209 21.17 10.56 -22.69
C PRO A 209 21.90 11.68 -21.95
N TYR A 210 23.10 11.38 -21.44
CA TYR A 210 24.01 12.26 -20.68
C TYR A 210 23.74 12.41 -19.18
N THR A 211 23.92 11.32 -18.43
CA THR A 211 24.70 11.48 -17.20
C THR A 211 26.16 11.64 -17.62
N THR A 212 26.67 12.87 -17.63
CA THR A 212 28.12 13.08 -17.52
C THR A 212 28.59 12.21 -16.36
N LYS A 213 29.52 11.28 -16.63
CA LYS A 213 30.15 10.49 -15.58
C LYS A 213 30.53 11.47 -14.46
N PRO A 214 30.02 11.31 -13.22
CA PRO A 214 30.39 12.21 -12.14
C PRO A 214 31.92 12.22 -12.07
N GLY A 215 32.50 13.42 -11.99
CA GLY A 215 33.94 13.57 -11.88
C GLY A 215 34.45 12.75 -10.70
N LYS A 216 35.74 12.38 -10.70
CA LYS A 216 36.33 11.65 -9.56
C LYS A 216 36.05 12.36 -8.23
N GLU A 217 35.97 13.70 -8.25
CA GLU A 217 35.64 14.54 -7.09
C GLU A 217 34.19 14.38 -6.61
N ASP A 218 33.20 14.41 -7.51
CA ASP A 218 31.78 14.23 -7.16
C ASP A 218 31.51 12.85 -6.52
N ARG A 219 32.24 11.81 -6.99
CA ARG A 219 32.20 10.47 -6.39
C ARG A 219 32.74 10.47 -4.96
N ILE A 220 33.84 11.17 -4.71
CA ILE A 220 34.45 11.25 -3.37
C ILE A 220 33.53 12.01 -2.41
N ILE A 221 32.89 13.08 -2.87
CA ILE A 221 31.94 13.87 -2.07
C ILE A 221 30.70 13.03 -1.76
N ALA A 222 30.14 12.32 -2.77
CA ALA A 222 29.00 11.44 -2.57
C ALA A 222 29.31 10.27 -1.62
N GLU A 223 30.51 9.69 -1.67
CA GLU A 223 30.95 8.66 -0.72
C GLU A 223 31.07 9.20 0.71
N ARG A 224 31.66 10.39 0.90
CA ARG A 224 31.75 11.01 2.23
C ARG A 224 30.37 11.35 2.81
N ILE A 225 29.45 11.86 2.00
CA ILE A 225 28.08 12.19 2.45
C ILE A 225 27.30 10.91 2.79
N LYS A 226 27.49 9.84 2.01
CA LYS A 226 26.88 8.54 2.27
C LYS A 226 27.41 7.91 3.57
N ASP A 227 28.70 8.07 3.87
CA ASP A 227 29.28 7.61 5.12
C ASP A 227 28.77 8.44 6.32
N LEU A 228 28.65 9.76 6.17
CA LEU A 228 28.12 10.66 7.20
C LEU A 228 26.63 10.41 7.51
N THR A 229 25.81 10.18 6.48
CA THR A 229 24.39 9.84 6.65
C THR A 229 24.20 8.43 7.22
N SER A 230 25.09 7.48 6.89
CA SER A 230 25.01 6.11 7.42
C SER A 230 25.45 5.98 8.90
N LEU A 231 26.27 6.91 9.41
CA LEU A 231 26.81 6.87 10.77
C LEU A 231 25.91 7.55 11.82
N LYS A 232 24.98 8.43 11.43
CA LYS A 232 24.14 9.18 12.39
C LYS A 232 22.62 8.96 12.26
N VAL A 233 22.12 8.43 11.14
CA VAL A 233 20.66 8.30 10.89
C VAL A 233 20.16 6.89 11.20
N ARG A 234 20.27 6.44 12.46
CA ARG A 234 19.76 5.12 12.86
C ARG A 234 18.59 5.13 13.84
N GLN A 235 18.08 6.28 14.24
CA GLN A 235 16.90 6.35 15.10
C GLN A 235 16.01 7.54 14.69
N GLY A 236 14.86 7.25 14.07
CA GLY A 236 13.67 8.09 14.20
C GLY A 236 13.51 9.33 13.32
N LEU A 237 14.17 9.47 12.17
CA LEU A 237 13.87 10.63 11.30
C LEU A 237 12.56 10.44 10.51
N PRO A 238 11.64 11.42 10.53
CA PRO A 238 10.46 11.42 9.68
C PRO A 238 10.86 11.43 8.20
N ASP A 239 10.03 10.80 7.39
CA ASP A 239 10.28 10.44 5.99
C ASP A 239 10.40 11.70 5.09
N VAL A 240 11.63 12.24 4.96
CA VAL A 240 11.90 13.47 4.19
C VAL A 240 11.64 13.23 2.71
N VAL A 241 10.71 13.98 2.15
CA VAL A 241 10.41 13.98 0.72
C VAL A 241 11.45 14.87 0.02
N ILE A 242 12.43 14.26 -0.65
CA ILE A 242 13.42 14.94 -1.49
C ILE A 242 12.96 14.82 -2.95
N GLY A 243 12.77 15.95 -3.62
CA GLY A 243 12.41 15.98 -5.04
C GLY A 243 13.61 15.76 -5.94
N LEU A 244 13.39 15.24 -7.16
CA LEU A 244 14.46 15.02 -8.14
C LEU A 244 15.19 16.30 -8.58
N ASP A 245 14.55 17.47 -8.43
CA ASP A 245 15.11 18.78 -8.78
C ASP A 245 15.75 19.51 -7.60
N ASP A 246 15.67 18.94 -6.38
CA ASP A 246 16.28 19.57 -5.21
C ASP A 246 17.79 19.58 -5.41
N THR A 247 18.41 20.77 -5.34
CA THR A 247 19.86 20.85 -5.34
C THR A 247 20.40 20.16 -4.09
N LEU A 248 21.64 19.67 -4.16
CA LEU A 248 22.29 18.95 -3.06
C LEU A 248 22.27 19.77 -1.75
N GLN A 249 22.38 21.09 -1.87
CA GLN A 249 22.28 22.04 -0.76
C GLN A 249 20.87 22.11 -0.16
N GLN A 250 19.82 22.12 -0.99
CA GLN A 250 18.42 22.12 -0.53
C GLN A 250 18.03 20.79 0.13
N ALA A 251 18.52 19.66 -0.40
CA ALA A 251 18.29 18.35 0.21
C ALA A 251 18.95 18.25 1.59
N VAL A 252 20.20 18.74 1.71
CA VAL A 252 20.92 18.80 3.00
C VAL A 252 20.22 19.74 3.97
N GLU A 253 19.79 20.92 3.53
CA GLU A 253 19.08 21.89 4.37
C GLU A 253 17.74 21.33 4.89
N LYS A 254 16.98 20.62 4.04
CA LYS A 254 15.75 19.92 4.47
C LYS A 254 16.03 18.84 5.51
N CYS A 255 17.14 18.10 5.40
CA CYS A 255 17.55 17.12 6.40
C CYS A 255 18.05 17.76 7.71
N VAL A 256 18.80 18.86 7.63
CA VAL A 256 19.35 19.57 8.80
C VAL A 256 18.27 20.30 9.58
N ASN A 257 17.30 20.91 8.90
CA ASN A 257 16.16 21.58 9.54
C ASN A 257 15.23 20.64 10.31
N LEU A 258 15.34 19.33 10.10
CA LEU A 258 14.63 18.32 10.88
C LEU A 258 15.41 17.88 12.13
N ASP A 259 16.74 17.88 12.07
CA ASP A 259 17.60 17.62 13.23
C ASP A 259 17.46 18.75 14.27
N SER A 260 17.30 20.00 13.82
CA SER A 260 17.11 21.16 14.71
C SER A 260 15.74 21.24 15.37
N ARG A 261 14.69 20.66 14.77
CA ARG A 261 13.34 20.58 15.36
C ARG A 261 13.17 19.41 16.32
N GLY A 262 14.08 18.43 16.29
CA GLY A 262 14.11 17.29 17.21
C GLY A 262 14.72 17.59 18.58
N SER A 263 15.34 18.77 18.79
CA SER A 263 16.03 19.12 20.05
C SER A 263 15.39 20.23 20.88
N SER A 264 14.18 20.71 20.54
CA SER A 264 13.45 21.72 21.30
C SER A 264 12.12 21.19 21.84
N GLY A 265 12.18 20.05 22.53
CA GLY A 265 11.03 19.38 23.12
C GLY A 265 11.42 18.48 24.29
N CYS A 266 12.26 18.98 25.21
CA CYS A 266 12.38 18.43 26.56
C CYS A 266 11.41 19.17 27.48
N ARG A 267 10.17 18.67 27.55
CA ARG A 267 9.36 18.50 28.76
C ARG A 267 8.19 17.59 28.44
#